data_AF-A0ABD2YU77-F1
#
_entry.id   AF-A0ABD2YU77-F1
#
_cell.length_a   1.000
_cell.length_b   1.000
_cell.length_c   1.000
_cell.angle_alpha   90.00
_cell.angle_beta   90.00
_cell.angle_gamma   90.00
#
_symmetry.space_group_name_H-M   'P 1'
#
loop_
_entity.id
_entity.type
_entity.pdbx_description
1 polymer ?
#
loop_
_entity_poly.entity_id
_entity_poly.type
_entity_poly.pdbx_seq_one_letter_code
_entity_poly.pdbx_strand_id
1 'polypeptide(L)'
;MDDLVNNFTDLSISKVHNFHLPDTVKRQVEALKGNLRFLRCFFNYVTMRGTDYEEIKDLLTHTRSVASEAACLFYACLVEEMSPQTAFDMNFQFCNLLRMIKPIKPDVRQIYIQVLKDSSSSGSSVLSPAMNEHATVGFIGSLLEFIPELLNRKASDMISLRDHMTMLQVELRFLNDFFMDFPRSCTDPAVYGNHDLMRSIEAVTRESGSAIFSLSDEEIEGNISWQMNIMLSDLLEKGEIKQMFLELSKALRDKLPLIGGLEFIEFLLGNLKELFW
;
A
#
# COMPACT_ATOMS: atom_id res chain seq x y z
N MET A 1 14.81 1.88 7.57
CA MET A 1 13.37 1.76 7.94
C MET A 1 13.08 0.39 8.56
N ASP A 2 13.68 -0.68 8.04
CA ASP A 2 13.55 -2.02 8.64
C ASP A 2 14.00 -2.07 10.10
N ASP A 3 15.12 -1.42 10.44
CA ASP A 3 15.58 -1.32 11.83
C ASP A 3 14.54 -0.64 12.73
N LEU A 4 13.87 0.41 12.24
CA LEU A 4 12.80 1.08 13.00
C LEU A 4 11.59 0.15 13.21
N VAL A 5 11.15 -0.56 12.16
CA VAL A 5 10.04 -1.52 12.27
C VAL A 5 10.39 -2.65 13.25
N ASN A 6 11.62 -3.15 13.21
CA ASN A 6 12.11 -4.19 14.13
C ASN A 6 12.18 -3.67 15.56
N ASN A 7 12.74 -2.46 15.75
CA ASN A 7 12.81 -1.80 17.05
C ASN A 7 11.42 -1.67 17.70
N PHE A 8 10.42 -1.16 16.96
CA PHE A 8 9.05 -1.10 17.49
C PHE A 8 8.42 -2.49 17.70
N THR A 9 8.80 -3.49 16.91
CA THR A 9 8.38 -4.89 17.14
C THR A 9 8.89 -5.42 18.47
N ASP A 10 10.14 -5.12 18.83
CA ASP A 10 10.71 -5.53 20.10
C ASP A 10 10.05 -4.84 21.31
N LEU A 11 9.63 -3.57 21.16
CA LEU A 11 8.82 -2.87 22.16
C LEU A 11 7.46 -3.53 22.36
N SER A 12 6.78 -3.86 21.27
CA SER A 12 5.46 -4.51 21.32
C SER A 12 5.46 -5.85 22.04
N ILE A 13 6.53 -6.63 21.87
CA ILE A 13 6.66 -7.98 22.43
C ILE A 13 7.25 -7.92 23.86
N SER A 14 7.53 -6.73 24.41
CA SER A 14 8.13 -6.51 25.74
C SER A 14 9.48 -7.21 25.96
N LYS A 15 10.20 -7.54 24.87
CA LYS A 15 11.53 -8.16 24.97
C LYS A 15 12.58 -7.19 25.51
N VAL A 16 12.28 -5.90 25.50
CA VAL A 16 13.13 -4.86 26.07
C VAL A 16 12.83 -4.73 27.57
N HIS A 17 13.85 -5.03 28.38
CA HIS A 17 13.89 -5.14 29.84
C HIS A 17 12.70 -4.55 30.63
N ASN A 18 11.91 -5.41 31.29
CA ASN A 18 10.99 -5.08 32.40
C ASN A 18 10.11 -3.82 32.26
N PHE A 19 9.82 -3.36 31.04
CA PHE A 19 9.01 -2.18 30.79
C PHE A 19 7.57 -2.58 30.50
N HIS A 20 6.65 -2.25 31.42
CA HIS A 20 5.23 -2.40 31.14
C HIS A 20 4.70 -1.10 30.51
N LEU A 21 4.72 -1.05 29.18
CA LEU A 21 4.07 0.04 28.45
C LEU A 21 2.56 0.07 28.77
N PRO A 22 1.95 1.24 28.99
CA PRO A 22 0.50 1.36 29.09
C PRO A 22 -0.17 0.86 27.80
N ASP A 23 -1.36 0.26 27.92
CA ASP A 23 -2.08 -0.32 26.76
C ASP A 23 -2.46 0.73 25.71
N THR A 24 -2.59 2.00 26.11
CA THR A 24 -2.76 3.12 25.17
C THR A 24 -1.53 3.28 24.28
N VAL A 25 -0.33 3.31 24.88
CA VAL A 25 0.95 3.45 24.17
C VAL A 25 1.24 2.22 23.31
N LYS A 26 0.97 0.99 23.80
CA LYS A 26 1.12 -0.23 23.00
C LYS A 26 0.28 -0.20 21.71
N ARG A 27 -0.97 0.25 21.79
CA ARG A 27 -1.84 0.40 20.61
C ARG A 27 -1.27 1.41 19.61
N GLN A 28 -0.71 2.50 20.11
CA GLN A 28 -0.05 3.49 19.25
C GLN A 28 1.21 2.93 18.58
N VAL A 29 2.01 2.14 19.30
CA VAL A 29 3.18 1.45 18.74
C VAL A 29 2.77 0.51 17.61
N GLU A 30 1.72 -0.30 17.78
CA GLU A 30 1.22 -1.16 16.71
C GLU A 30 0.70 -0.38 15.51
N ALA A 31 -0.05 0.70 15.73
CA ALA A 31 -0.50 1.57 14.66
C ALA A 31 0.70 2.20 13.91
N LEU A 32 1.75 2.59 14.62
CA LEU A 32 2.95 3.17 14.02
C LEU A 32 3.72 2.13 13.20
N LYS A 33 3.82 0.88 13.67
CA LYS A 33 4.42 -0.22 12.89
C LYS A 33 3.71 -0.41 11.55
N GLY A 34 2.39 -0.43 11.55
CA GLY A 34 1.59 -0.51 10.33
C GLY A 34 1.89 0.66 9.37
N ASN A 35 1.89 1.89 9.88
CA ASN A 35 2.21 3.07 9.09
C ASN A 35 3.64 3.07 8.53
N LEU A 36 4.64 2.66 9.33
CA LEU A 36 6.02 2.55 8.88
C LEU A 36 6.18 1.46 7.82
N ARG A 37 5.43 0.35 7.93
CA ARG A 37 5.38 -0.68 6.88
C ARG A 37 4.78 -0.13 5.59
N PHE A 38 3.67 0.62 5.68
CA PHE A 38 3.06 1.31 4.54
C PHE A 38 4.07 2.24 3.85
N LEU A 39 4.73 3.12 4.62
CA LEU A 39 5.73 4.04 4.07
C LEU A 39 6.91 3.30 3.43
N ARG A 40 7.36 2.19 4.03
CA ARG A 40 8.41 1.34 3.46
C ARG A 40 8.00 0.76 2.11
N CYS A 41 6.83 0.15 2.06
CA CYS A 41 6.31 -0.49 0.85
C CYS A 41 6.11 0.54 -0.27
N PHE A 42 5.54 1.70 0.07
CA PHE A 42 5.39 2.82 -0.87
C PHE A 42 6.75 3.31 -1.39
N PHE A 43 7.71 3.57 -0.49
CA PHE A 43 9.04 4.02 -0.85
C PHE A 43 9.77 3.03 -1.76
N ASN A 44 9.69 1.73 -1.46
CA ASN A 44 10.27 0.68 -2.29
C ASN A 44 9.61 0.62 -3.68
N TYR A 45 8.28 0.72 -3.74
CA TYR A 45 7.53 0.72 -5.00
C TYR A 45 7.93 1.88 -5.92
N VAL A 46 8.10 3.09 -5.39
CA VAL A 46 8.42 4.26 -6.21
C VAL A 46 9.90 4.32 -6.60
N THR A 47 10.81 3.83 -5.75
CA THR A 47 12.26 3.82 -6.06
C THR A 47 12.66 2.73 -7.03
N MET A 48 11.92 1.62 -7.05
CA MET A 48 12.06 0.54 -8.03
C MET A 48 11.94 1.01 -9.49
N ARG A 49 11.13 2.05 -9.74
CA ARG A 49 10.87 2.59 -11.08
C ARG A 49 12.00 3.44 -11.66
N GLY A 50 13.16 3.50 -11.01
CA GLY A 50 14.29 4.29 -11.50
C GLY A 50 14.02 5.79 -11.48
N THR A 51 13.14 6.22 -10.58
CA THR A 51 12.69 7.59 -10.40
C THR A 51 13.89 8.49 -10.05
N ASP A 52 14.03 9.63 -10.72
CA ASP A 52 15.14 10.55 -10.49
C ASP A 52 15.08 11.10 -9.06
N TYR A 53 16.24 11.46 -8.50
CA TYR A 53 16.31 12.12 -7.20
C TYR A 53 15.35 13.30 -7.12
N GLU A 54 15.27 14.11 -8.19
CA GLU A 54 14.38 15.27 -8.24
C GLU A 54 12.89 14.91 -8.14
N GLU A 55 12.49 13.75 -8.68
CA GLU A 55 11.11 13.26 -8.65
C GLU A 55 10.73 12.68 -7.26
N ILE A 56 11.69 12.15 -6.48
CA ILE A 56 11.44 11.62 -5.13
C ILE A 56 11.96 12.48 -3.98
N LYS A 57 12.57 13.65 -4.21
CA LYS A 57 13.24 14.46 -3.16
C LYS A 57 12.32 14.84 -2.00
N ASP A 58 11.06 15.14 -2.30
CA ASP A 58 10.08 15.55 -1.30
C ASP A 58 9.67 14.34 -0.45
N LEU A 59 9.49 13.18 -1.08
CA LEU A 59 9.25 11.92 -0.38
C LEU A 59 10.46 11.48 0.46
N LEU A 60 11.67 11.65 -0.04
CA LEU A 60 12.91 11.36 0.71
C LEU A 60 13.01 12.25 1.95
N THR A 61 12.75 13.55 1.80
CA THR A 61 12.77 14.52 2.90
C THR A 61 11.70 14.18 3.93
N HIS A 62 10.49 13.90 3.47
CA HIS A 62 9.38 13.47 4.31
C HIS A 62 9.69 12.19 5.08
N THR A 63 10.22 11.17 4.39
CA THR A 63 10.61 9.88 4.97
C THR A 63 11.69 10.03 6.02
N ARG A 64 12.68 10.92 5.79
CA ARG A 64 13.74 11.22 6.77
C ARG A 64 13.16 11.87 8.02
N SER A 65 12.26 12.85 7.88
CA SER A 65 11.60 13.49 9.02
C SER A 65 10.81 12.49 9.84
N VAL A 66 9.99 11.64 9.19
CA VAL A 66 9.26 10.56 9.86
C VAL A 66 10.20 9.62 10.60
N ALA A 67 11.28 9.17 9.95
CA ALA A 67 12.24 8.25 10.54
C ALA A 67 12.94 8.85 11.77
N SER A 68 13.27 10.15 11.72
CA SER A 68 13.87 10.87 12.84
C SER A 68 12.91 10.96 14.02
N GLU A 69 11.66 11.38 13.79
CA GLU A 69 10.63 11.47 14.84
C GLU A 69 10.33 10.09 15.44
N ALA A 70 10.23 9.05 14.60
CA ALA A 70 10.04 7.68 15.05
C ALA A 70 11.20 7.19 15.92
N ALA A 71 12.45 7.49 15.56
CA ALA A 71 13.62 7.14 16.35
C ALA A 71 13.65 7.86 17.71
N CYS A 72 13.33 9.16 17.73
CA CYS A 72 13.24 9.94 18.96
C CYS A 72 12.17 9.37 19.90
N LEU A 73 10.98 9.06 19.36
CA LEU A 73 9.88 8.52 20.15
C LEU A 73 10.17 7.10 20.66
N PHE A 74 10.80 6.27 19.83
CA PHE A 74 11.31 4.96 20.25
C PHE A 74 12.28 5.09 21.43
N TYR A 75 13.26 5.99 21.32
CA TYR A 75 14.23 6.23 22.38
C TYR A 75 13.56 6.73 23.66
N ALA A 76 12.62 7.68 23.57
CA ALA A 76 11.84 8.16 24.70
C ALA A 76 11.10 7.01 25.40
N CYS A 77 10.49 6.09 24.65
CA CYS A 77 9.85 4.89 25.23
C CYS A 77 10.82 3.98 26.01
N LEU A 78 12.12 4.01 25.71
CA LEU A 78 13.13 3.19 26.38
C LEU A 78 13.71 3.85 27.64
N VAL A 79 13.85 5.17 27.65
CA VAL A 79 14.61 5.87 28.68
C VAL A 79 13.74 6.61 29.69
N GLU A 80 12.52 6.99 29.33
CA GLU A 80 11.63 7.76 30.19
C GLU A 80 10.83 6.85 31.13
N GLU A 81 10.74 7.25 32.40
CA GLU A 81 9.88 6.57 33.36
C GLU A 81 8.40 6.75 32.98
N MET A 82 7.68 5.62 32.89
CA MET A 82 6.28 5.58 32.47
C MET A 82 5.32 6.07 33.56
N SER A 83 5.23 7.38 33.72
CA SER A 83 4.18 8.04 34.49
C SER A 83 2.90 8.23 33.66
N PRO A 84 1.73 8.47 34.29
CA PRO A 84 0.50 8.82 33.55
C PRO A 84 0.67 10.05 32.64
N GLN A 85 1.44 11.05 33.07
CA GLN A 85 1.72 12.24 32.27
C GLN A 85 2.63 11.90 31.08
N THR A 86 3.71 11.16 31.31
CA THR A 86 4.61 10.66 30.25
C THR A 86 3.84 9.87 29.19
N ALA A 87 2.96 8.97 29.64
CA ALA A 87 2.13 8.18 28.75
C ALA A 87 1.16 9.05 27.92
N PHE A 88 0.58 10.10 28.52
CA PHE A 88 -0.26 11.05 27.81
C PHE A 88 0.53 11.80 26.73
N ASP A 89 1.69 12.34 27.10
CA ASP A 89 2.55 13.10 26.18
C ASP A 89 3.07 12.22 25.03
N MET A 90 3.46 10.97 25.32
CA MET A 90 3.83 10.00 24.29
C MET A 90 2.66 9.67 23.37
N ASN A 91 1.46 9.42 23.89
CA ASN A 91 0.29 9.18 23.05
C ASN A 91 0.02 10.36 22.10
N PHE A 92 0.19 11.60 22.57
CA PHE A 92 0.06 12.78 21.72
C PHE A 92 1.13 12.80 20.61
N GLN A 93 2.39 12.51 20.94
CA GLN A 93 3.47 12.42 19.96
C GLN A 93 3.25 11.30 18.93
N PHE A 94 2.79 10.12 19.36
CA PHE A 94 2.40 9.03 18.46
C PHE A 94 1.29 9.47 17.51
N CYS A 95 0.22 10.09 18.02
CA CYS A 95 -0.86 10.61 17.18
C CYS A 95 -0.34 11.58 16.11
N ASN A 96 0.58 12.48 16.48
CA ASN A 96 1.19 13.41 15.51
C ASN A 96 2.01 12.68 14.46
N LEU A 97 2.85 11.73 14.86
CA LEU A 97 3.67 10.94 13.95
C LEU A 97 2.83 10.08 13.01
N LEU A 98 1.74 9.47 13.49
CA LEU A 98 0.80 8.74 12.66
C LEU A 98 0.17 9.64 11.58
N ARG A 99 -0.15 10.89 11.92
CA ARG A 99 -0.66 11.89 10.98
C ARG A 99 0.39 12.44 10.02
N MET A 100 1.68 12.32 10.35
CA MET A 100 2.75 12.63 9.40
C MET A 100 2.83 11.56 8.32
N ILE A 101 2.67 10.28 8.66
CA ILE A 101 2.85 9.20 7.70
C ILE A 101 1.65 9.05 6.78
N LYS A 102 0.43 9.06 7.33
CA LYS A 102 -0.78 8.81 6.52
C LYS A 102 -1.02 9.97 5.55
N PRO A 103 -1.43 9.69 4.29
CA PRO A 103 -1.71 10.70 3.27
C PRO A 103 -3.03 11.45 3.51
N ILE A 104 -3.35 11.76 4.78
CA ILE A 104 -4.60 12.41 5.18
C ILE A 104 -4.47 13.93 5.11
N LYS A 105 -3.34 14.47 5.62
CA LYS A 105 -3.06 15.91 5.53
C LYS A 105 -2.79 16.31 4.08
N PRO A 106 -3.31 17.46 3.59
CA PRO A 106 -3.11 17.90 2.22
C PRO A 106 -1.65 17.91 1.76
N ASP A 107 -0.74 18.44 2.57
CA ASP A 107 0.67 18.53 2.22
C ASP A 107 1.33 17.14 2.10
N VAL A 108 0.98 16.22 3.00
CA VAL A 108 1.50 14.84 2.96
C VAL A 108 0.92 14.13 1.74
N ARG A 109 -0.40 14.19 1.55
CA ARG A 109 -1.09 13.59 0.41
C ARG A 109 -0.50 14.01 -0.92
N GLN A 110 -0.21 15.30 -1.09
CA GLN A 110 0.36 15.84 -2.33
C GLN A 110 1.71 15.20 -2.64
N ILE A 111 2.57 14.97 -1.65
CA ILE A 111 3.87 14.30 -1.84
C ILE A 111 3.67 12.90 -2.45
N TYR A 112 2.73 12.11 -1.91
CA TYR A 112 2.49 10.73 -2.37
C TYR A 112 1.89 10.71 -3.78
N ILE A 113 0.88 11.55 -4.04
CA ILE A 113 0.23 11.62 -5.36
C ILE A 113 1.22 12.10 -6.42
N GLN A 114 2.02 13.13 -6.11
CA GLN A 114 2.96 13.70 -7.06
C GLN A 114 4.03 12.69 -7.46
N VAL A 115 4.62 11.98 -6.49
CA VAL A 115 5.58 10.90 -6.79
C VAL A 115 4.96 9.79 -7.64
N LEU A 116 3.71 9.40 -7.38
CA LEU A 116 3.03 8.39 -8.20
C LEU A 116 2.86 8.84 -9.65
N LYS A 117 2.56 10.13 -9.86
CA LYS A 117 2.46 10.74 -11.20
C LYS A 117 3.82 10.82 -11.88
N ASP A 118 4.84 11.30 -11.19
CA ASP A 118 6.16 11.55 -11.79
C ASP A 118 6.87 10.24 -12.13
N SER A 119 6.72 9.21 -11.29
CA SER A 119 7.26 7.87 -11.55
C SER A 119 6.62 7.15 -12.75
N SER A 120 5.68 7.76 -13.49
CA SER A 120 5.13 7.24 -14.74
C SER A 120 5.97 7.60 -15.99
N SER A 121 6.91 8.54 -15.87
CA SER A 121 7.73 9.07 -16.97
C SER A 121 8.88 8.14 -17.38
N SER A 122 9.39 7.34 -16.44
CA SER A 122 10.55 6.47 -16.64
C SER A 122 10.10 5.07 -17.09
N GLY A 123 10.12 4.81 -18.40
CA GLY A 123 9.69 3.55 -19.02
C GLY A 123 10.55 2.31 -18.73
N SER A 124 11.49 2.38 -17.77
CA SER A 124 12.42 1.29 -17.45
C SER A 124 12.55 1.13 -15.93
N SER A 125 12.04 0.02 -15.40
CA SER A 125 12.44 -0.44 -14.07
C SER A 125 13.95 -0.71 -14.05
N VAL A 126 14.63 -0.25 -13.00
CA VAL A 126 16.08 -0.41 -12.82
C VAL A 126 16.39 -1.69 -12.03
N LEU A 127 15.40 -2.24 -11.32
CA LEU A 127 15.57 -3.41 -10.46
C LEU A 127 15.21 -4.72 -11.16
N SER A 128 15.71 -5.83 -10.59
CA SER A 128 15.40 -7.18 -11.09
C SER A 128 13.90 -7.48 -11.03
N PRO A 129 13.35 -8.31 -11.93
CA PRO A 129 11.91 -8.65 -11.95
C PRO A 129 11.36 -9.12 -10.58
N ALA A 130 12.14 -9.92 -9.84
CA ALA A 130 11.75 -10.41 -8.51
C ALA A 130 11.69 -9.31 -7.44
N MET A 131 12.59 -8.31 -7.52
CA MET A 131 12.52 -7.14 -6.63
C MET A 131 11.33 -6.26 -7.01
N ASN A 132 10.94 -6.24 -8.29
CA ASN A 132 9.81 -5.44 -8.75
C ASN A 132 8.47 -5.97 -8.23
N GLU A 133 8.33 -7.29 -8.29
CA GLU A 133 7.20 -8.01 -7.74
C GLU A 133 7.03 -7.74 -6.24
N HIS A 134 8.09 -7.96 -5.44
CA HIS A 134 8.00 -7.79 -3.99
C HIS A 134 7.61 -6.36 -3.58
N ALA A 135 8.15 -5.35 -4.28
CA ALA A 135 7.79 -3.96 -4.01
C ALA A 135 6.34 -3.65 -4.40
N THR A 136 5.89 -4.15 -5.55
CA THR A 136 4.50 -4.00 -6.04
C THR A 136 3.50 -4.67 -5.11
N VAL A 137 3.72 -5.94 -4.77
CA VAL A 137 2.86 -6.71 -3.85
C VAL A 137 2.85 -6.08 -2.46
N GLY A 138 4.01 -5.66 -1.97
CA GLY A 138 4.10 -4.96 -0.69
C GLY A 138 3.25 -3.69 -0.67
N PHE A 139 3.22 -2.93 -1.77
CA PHE A 139 2.40 -1.73 -1.86
C PHE A 139 0.90 -2.05 -2.01
N ILE A 140 0.52 -3.01 -2.86
CA ILE A 140 -0.88 -3.49 -2.97
C ILE A 140 -1.40 -3.92 -1.59
N GLY A 141 -0.64 -4.74 -0.85
CA GLY A 141 -1.02 -5.15 0.50
C GLY A 141 -1.19 -3.97 1.45
N SER A 142 -0.37 -2.93 1.33
CA SER A 142 -0.49 -1.72 2.15
C SER A 142 -1.73 -0.89 1.78
N LEU A 143 -2.12 -0.86 0.50
CA LEU A 143 -3.37 -0.22 0.05
C LEU A 143 -4.60 -0.98 0.59
N LEU A 144 -4.57 -2.31 0.57
CA LEU A 144 -5.63 -3.16 1.11
C LEU A 144 -5.86 -2.95 2.61
N GLU A 145 -4.80 -2.71 3.38
CA GLU A 145 -4.88 -2.35 4.81
C GLU A 145 -5.47 -0.94 5.03
N PHE A 146 -5.26 -0.02 4.08
CA PHE A 146 -5.68 1.38 4.19
C PHE A 146 -7.16 1.61 3.80
N ILE A 147 -7.69 0.87 2.83
CA ILE A 147 -9.07 1.04 2.34
C ILE A 147 -10.14 0.93 3.45
N PRO A 148 -10.13 -0.10 4.34
CA PRO A 148 -11.15 -0.21 5.40
C PRO A 148 -11.14 0.98 6.36
N GLU A 149 -9.97 1.50 6.70
CA GLU A 149 -9.86 2.70 7.55
C GLU A 149 -10.49 3.91 6.87
N LEU A 150 -10.25 4.07 5.57
CA LEU A 150 -10.80 5.15 4.77
C LEU A 150 -12.34 5.05 4.67
N LEU A 151 -12.87 3.85 4.42
CA LEU A 151 -14.31 3.59 4.35
C LEU A 151 -15.01 3.88 5.68
N ASN A 152 -14.40 3.49 6.81
CA ASN A 152 -14.95 3.73 8.14
C ASN A 152 -15.03 5.23 8.50
N ARG A 153 -14.08 6.04 8.01
CA ARG A 153 -14.11 7.51 8.24
C ARG A 153 -15.23 8.20 7.48
N LYS A 154 -15.66 7.65 6.35
CA LYS A 154 -16.57 8.29 5.39
C LYS A 154 -17.99 7.72 5.42
N ALA A 155 -18.38 7.11 6.54
CA ALA A 155 -19.48 6.17 6.65
C ALA A 155 -20.90 6.69 6.30
N SER A 156 -21.11 7.95 5.86
CA SER A 156 -22.46 8.50 5.64
C SER A 156 -22.79 9.11 4.28
N ASP A 157 -21.85 9.53 3.44
CA ASP A 157 -22.23 10.57 2.46
C ASP A 157 -22.36 10.13 0.99
N MET A 158 -21.78 9.00 0.54
CA MET A 158 -21.88 8.59 -0.88
C MET A 158 -21.82 7.07 -1.11
N ILE A 159 -22.99 6.46 -1.36
CA ILE A 159 -23.14 5.02 -1.64
C ILE A 159 -22.31 4.57 -2.85
N SER A 160 -22.33 5.32 -3.96
CA SER A 160 -21.60 4.94 -5.19
C SER A 160 -20.07 4.91 -5.00
N LEU A 161 -19.53 5.84 -4.21
CA LEU A 161 -18.10 5.89 -3.91
C LEU A 161 -17.67 4.68 -3.08
N ARG A 162 -18.52 4.29 -2.12
CA ARG A 162 -18.30 3.09 -1.31
C ARG A 162 -18.32 1.84 -2.18
N ASP A 163 -19.27 1.73 -3.10
CA ASP A 163 -19.39 0.57 -3.98
C ASP A 163 -18.15 0.44 -4.89
N HIS A 164 -17.69 1.53 -5.52
CA HIS A 164 -16.45 1.53 -6.29
C HIS A 164 -15.20 1.23 -5.46
N MET A 165 -15.09 1.76 -4.24
CA MET A 165 -13.99 1.44 -3.32
C MET A 165 -13.99 -0.03 -2.89
N THR A 166 -15.17 -0.61 -2.71
CA THR A 166 -15.33 -2.03 -2.39
C THR A 166 -14.90 -2.89 -3.57
N MET A 167 -15.31 -2.53 -4.79
CA MET A 167 -14.86 -3.21 -6.01
C MET A 167 -13.35 -3.11 -6.18
N LEU A 168 -12.77 -1.92 -6.00
CA LEU A 168 -11.32 -1.73 -6.05
C LEU A 168 -10.59 -2.61 -5.02
N GLN A 169 -11.15 -2.76 -3.81
CA GLN A 169 -10.59 -3.63 -2.79
C GLN A 169 -10.59 -5.11 -3.23
N VAL A 170 -11.68 -5.58 -3.84
CA VAL A 170 -11.78 -6.95 -4.38
C VAL A 170 -10.72 -7.19 -5.46
N GLU A 171 -10.54 -6.25 -6.38
CA GLU A 171 -9.55 -6.38 -7.46
C GLU A 171 -8.10 -6.32 -6.97
N LEU A 172 -7.79 -5.43 -6.03
CA LEU A 172 -6.48 -5.39 -5.40
C LEU A 172 -6.20 -6.66 -4.59
N ARG A 173 -7.22 -7.25 -3.97
CA ARG A 173 -7.12 -8.53 -3.25
C ARG A 173 -6.82 -9.67 -4.21
N PHE A 174 -7.58 -9.76 -5.30
CA PHE A 174 -7.31 -10.70 -6.39
C PHE A 174 -5.85 -10.61 -6.83
N LEU A 175 -5.32 -9.41 -7.04
CA LEU A 175 -3.93 -9.21 -7.44
C LEU A 175 -2.95 -9.67 -6.36
N ASN A 176 -3.17 -9.27 -5.11
CA ASN A 176 -2.32 -9.67 -4.01
C ASN A 176 -2.28 -11.21 -3.87
N ASP A 177 -3.43 -11.86 -3.96
CA ASP A 177 -3.55 -13.30 -3.82
C ASP A 177 -2.99 -14.02 -5.05
N PHE A 178 -3.13 -13.43 -6.24
CA PHE A 178 -2.39 -13.87 -7.42
C PHE A 178 -0.89 -13.87 -7.18
N PHE A 179 -0.29 -12.82 -6.62
CA PHE A 179 1.14 -12.86 -6.34
C PHE A 179 1.55 -13.78 -5.19
N MET A 180 0.69 -13.96 -4.18
CA MET A 180 1.01 -14.78 -3.01
C MET A 180 0.82 -16.28 -3.26
N ASP A 181 -0.25 -16.64 -3.97
CA ASP A 181 -0.74 -18.02 -4.11
C ASP A 181 -0.57 -18.58 -5.53
N PHE A 182 -0.30 -17.75 -6.54
CA PHE A 182 0.07 -18.28 -7.85
C PHE A 182 1.35 -19.13 -7.67
N PRO A 183 1.39 -20.36 -8.22
CA PRO A 183 2.37 -21.33 -7.80
C PRO A 183 3.78 -20.76 -7.96
N ARG A 184 4.54 -20.67 -6.85
CA ARG A 184 5.98 -20.37 -6.90
C ARG A 184 6.77 -21.40 -7.73
N SER A 185 6.14 -22.52 -8.12
CA SER A 185 6.66 -23.48 -9.11
C SER A 185 6.60 -22.96 -10.55
N CYS A 186 5.80 -21.93 -10.81
CA CYS A 186 5.75 -21.20 -12.06
C CYS A 186 6.78 -20.07 -12.07
N THR A 187 8.03 -20.34 -11.70
CA THR A 187 9.21 -19.47 -11.95
C THR A 187 9.53 -19.34 -13.46
N ASP A 188 8.54 -19.54 -14.33
CA ASP A 188 8.70 -19.43 -15.77
C ASP A 188 8.94 -17.95 -16.11
N PRO A 189 10.12 -17.62 -16.68
CA PRO A 189 10.42 -16.27 -17.13
C PRO A 189 9.40 -15.74 -18.15
N ALA A 190 8.54 -16.57 -18.73
CA ALA A 190 7.48 -16.12 -19.63
C ALA A 190 6.30 -15.44 -18.94
N VAL A 191 6.01 -15.72 -17.65
CA VAL A 191 4.93 -15.04 -16.89
C VAL A 191 5.50 -13.85 -16.14
N TYR A 192 6.54 -14.06 -15.34
CA TYR A 192 7.19 -13.00 -14.55
C TYR A 192 8.14 -12.12 -15.36
N GLY A 193 8.56 -12.56 -16.55
CA GLY A 193 9.25 -11.73 -17.55
C GLY A 193 8.32 -11.22 -18.65
N ASN A 194 6.99 -11.41 -18.54
CA ASN A 194 6.05 -10.69 -19.38
C ASN A 194 6.03 -9.23 -18.94
N HIS A 195 6.84 -8.41 -19.61
CA HIS A 195 6.95 -6.99 -19.37
C HIS A 195 5.61 -6.25 -19.53
N ASP A 196 4.71 -6.73 -20.39
CA ASP A 196 3.42 -6.06 -20.63
C ASP A 196 2.43 -6.36 -19.49
N LEU A 197 2.36 -7.61 -19.01
CA LEU A 197 1.57 -7.95 -17.82
C LEU A 197 2.06 -7.18 -16.59
N MET A 198 3.37 -7.17 -16.34
CA MET A 198 3.94 -6.44 -15.21
C MET A 198 3.67 -4.94 -15.31
N ARG A 199 3.79 -4.34 -16.51
CA ARG A 199 3.40 -2.93 -16.74
C ARG A 199 1.93 -2.67 -16.41
N SER A 200 1.02 -3.56 -16.81
CA SER A 200 -0.40 -3.42 -16.51
C SER A 200 -0.68 -3.50 -15.00
N ILE A 201 -0.03 -4.43 -14.29
CA ILE A 201 -0.16 -4.55 -12.83
C ILE A 201 0.39 -3.32 -12.12
N GLU A 202 1.56 -2.85 -12.54
CA GLU A 202 2.19 -1.65 -11.99
C GLU A 202 1.34 -0.41 -12.23
N ALA A 203 0.71 -0.30 -13.41
CA ALA A 203 -0.22 0.78 -13.74
C ALA A 203 -1.43 0.75 -12.81
N VAL A 204 -2.12 -0.39 -12.70
CA VAL A 204 -3.27 -0.52 -11.80
C VAL A 204 -2.89 -0.19 -10.36
N THR A 205 -1.75 -0.67 -9.89
CA THR A 205 -1.25 -0.39 -8.54
C THR A 205 -1.04 1.12 -8.33
N ARG A 206 -0.46 1.81 -9.31
CA ARG A 206 -0.26 3.28 -9.27
C ARG A 206 -1.58 4.02 -9.24
N GLU A 207 -2.47 3.75 -10.20
CA GLU A 207 -3.74 4.47 -10.33
C GLU A 207 -4.63 4.24 -9.11
N SER A 208 -4.62 3.02 -8.57
CA SER A 208 -5.29 2.67 -7.32
C SER A 208 -4.74 3.47 -6.15
N GLY A 209 -3.41 3.52 -5.99
CA GLY A 209 -2.76 4.32 -4.95
C GLY A 209 -3.11 5.81 -5.08
N SER A 210 -3.06 6.36 -6.29
CA SER A 210 -3.41 7.75 -6.59
C SER A 210 -4.87 8.06 -6.24
N ALA A 211 -5.81 7.19 -6.62
CA ALA A 211 -7.22 7.34 -6.30
C ALA A 211 -7.47 7.27 -4.78
N ILE A 212 -6.88 6.28 -4.10
CA ILE A 212 -6.98 6.08 -2.66
C ILE A 212 -6.44 7.29 -1.89
N PHE A 213 -5.28 7.81 -2.27
CA PHE A 213 -4.67 8.97 -1.60
C PHE A 213 -5.42 10.25 -1.88
N SER A 214 -5.93 10.43 -3.09
CA SER A 214 -6.81 11.57 -3.38
C SER A 214 -8.01 11.55 -2.43
N LEU A 215 -8.54 10.35 -2.15
CA LEU A 215 -9.68 10.15 -1.27
C LEU A 215 -9.36 10.30 0.21
N SER A 216 -8.11 10.35 0.67
CA SER A 216 -7.83 10.47 2.12
C SER A 216 -8.00 11.86 2.71
N ASP A 217 -8.57 12.82 1.97
CA ASP A 217 -8.87 14.15 2.49
C ASP A 217 -9.88 14.16 3.64
N GLU A 218 -9.61 14.99 4.67
CA GLU A 218 -10.52 15.24 5.79
C GLU A 218 -11.69 16.14 5.36
N GLU A 219 -11.51 17.00 4.35
CA GLU A 219 -12.51 17.91 3.80
C GLU A 219 -12.76 17.62 2.31
N ILE A 220 -13.68 16.70 2.01
CA ILE A 220 -14.07 16.43 0.62
C ILE A 220 -15.31 17.24 0.28
N GLU A 221 -15.14 18.29 -0.51
CA GLU A 221 -16.27 18.94 -1.19
C GLU A 221 -16.94 17.97 -2.18
N GLY A 222 -18.26 18.05 -2.34
CA GLY A 222 -19.03 17.14 -3.20
C GLY A 222 -18.55 17.06 -4.66
N ASN A 223 -17.88 18.11 -5.16
CA ASN A 223 -17.28 18.14 -6.50
C ASN A 223 -16.08 17.17 -6.62
N ILE A 224 -15.24 17.10 -5.59
CA ILE A 224 -14.07 16.21 -5.55
C ILE A 224 -14.53 14.74 -5.54
N SER A 225 -15.59 14.44 -4.80
CA SER A 225 -16.13 13.08 -4.73
C SER A 225 -16.73 12.59 -6.06
N TRP A 226 -17.39 13.46 -6.83
CA TRP A 226 -17.88 13.10 -8.17
C TRP A 226 -16.74 12.83 -9.15
N GLN A 227 -15.70 13.67 -9.15
CA GLN A 227 -14.49 13.44 -9.96
C GLN A 227 -13.84 12.10 -9.62
N MET A 228 -13.77 11.76 -8.34
CA MET A 228 -13.22 10.48 -7.87
C MET A 228 -14.07 9.28 -8.28
N ASN A 229 -15.40 9.42 -8.22
CA ASN A 229 -16.32 8.38 -8.69
C ASN A 229 -16.11 8.08 -10.17
N ILE A 230 -15.81 9.11 -10.98
CA ILE A 230 -15.42 8.95 -12.39
C ILE A 230 -14.04 8.31 -12.51
N MET A 231 -13.03 8.76 -11.75
CA MET A 231 -11.69 8.16 -11.80
C MET A 231 -11.71 6.67 -11.44
N LEU A 232 -12.46 6.28 -10.42
CA LEU A 232 -12.64 4.88 -10.03
C LEU A 232 -13.43 4.11 -11.08
N SER A 233 -14.54 4.65 -11.59
CA SER A 233 -15.30 4.04 -12.69
C SER A 233 -14.42 3.89 -13.94
N ASP A 234 -13.57 4.85 -14.28
CA ASP A 234 -12.64 4.74 -15.40
C ASP A 234 -11.54 3.68 -15.16
N LEU A 235 -11.01 3.59 -13.94
CA LEU A 235 -10.05 2.54 -13.55
C LEU A 235 -10.67 1.14 -13.68
N LEU A 236 -11.89 0.97 -13.15
CA LEU A 236 -12.65 -0.28 -13.14
C LEU A 236 -13.20 -0.66 -14.54
N GLU A 237 -13.75 0.30 -15.29
CA GLU A 237 -14.47 0.07 -16.54
C GLU A 237 -13.59 0.22 -17.79
N LYS A 238 -12.64 1.16 -17.83
CA LYS A 238 -12.09 1.66 -19.10
C LYS A 238 -10.71 1.17 -19.52
N GLY A 239 -9.87 0.57 -18.68
CA GLY A 239 -8.52 0.28 -19.18
C GLY A 239 -7.69 -0.71 -18.41
N GLU A 240 -7.21 -0.32 -17.24
CA GLU A 240 -6.00 -0.94 -16.72
C GLU A 240 -6.25 -2.33 -16.12
N ILE A 241 -7.34 -2.51 -15.35
CA ILE A 241 -7.71 -3.84 -14.84
C ILE A 241 -8.11 -4.77 -15.98
N LYS A 242 -8.94 -4.30 -16.91
CA LYS A 242 -9.35 -5.10 -18.08
C LYS A 242 -8.16 -5.48 -18.96
N GLN A 243 -7.23 -4.56 -19.19
CA GLN A 243 -6.00 -4.82 -19.95
C GLN A 243 -5.10 -5.80 -19.21
N MET A 244 -4.95 -5.64 -17.90
CA MET A 244 -4.21 -6.59 -17.06
C MET A 244 -4.81 -7.99 -17.16
N PHE A 245 -6.13 -8.15 -17.01
CA PHE A 245 -6.79 -9.45 -17.18
C PHE A 245 -6.57 -10.05 -18.56
N LEU A 246 -6.54 -9.22 -19.61
CA LEU A 246 -6.25 -9.66 -20.97
C LEU A 246 -4.81 -10.16 -21.10
N GLU A 247 -3.83 -9.40 -20.61
CA GLU A 247 -2.41 -9.80 -20.63
C GLU A 247 -2.16 -11.04 -19.77
N LEU A 248 -2.80 -11.13 -18.62
CA LEU A 248 -2.75 -12.29 -17.74
C LEU A 248 -3.33 -13.52 -18.44
N SER A 249 -4.49 -13.38 -19.06
CA SER A 249 -5.11 -14.44 -19.87
C SER A 249 -4.23 -14.88 -21.03
N LYS A 250 -3.53 -13.95 -21.68
CA LYS A 250 -2.61 -14.24 -22.79
C LYS A 250 -1.36 -14.98 -22.30
N ALA A 251 -0.73 -14.50 -21.23
CA ALA A 251 0.42 -15.14 -20.61
C ALA A 251 0.13 -16.58 -20.17
N LEU A 252 -1.08 -16.82 -19.65
CA LEU A 252 -1.51 -18.12 -19.13
C LEU A 252 -1.99 -19.07 -20.23
N ARG A 253 -2.59 -18.55 -21.32
CA ARG A 253 -3.06 -19.34 -22.47
C ARG A 253 -1.94 -20.14 -23.12
N ASP A 254 -0.74 -19.57 -23.20
CA ASP A 254 0.41 -20.21 -23.84
C ASP A 254 1.03 -21.33 -22.96
N LYS A 255 0.56 -21.49 -21.72
CA LYS A 255 1.14 -22.39 -20.69
C LYS A 255 0.14 -23.29 -19.97
N LEU A 256 -1.15 -23.22 -20.31
CA LEU A 256 -2.20 -24.13 -19.84
C LEU A 256 -1.85 -25.65 -19.88
N PRO A 257 -0.96 -26.15 -20.77
CA PRO A 257 -0.54 -27.55 -20.73
C PRO A 257 0.48 -27.92 -19.63
N LEU A 258 1.11 -26.94 -18.95
CA LEU A 258 2.23 -27.16 -18.02
C LEU A 258 1.86 -27.04 -16.53
N ILE A 259 0.92 -26.15 -16.20
CA ILE A 259 0.35 -26.00 -14.86
C ILE A 259 -0.87 -26.90 -14.88
N GLY A 260 -0.90 -28.01 -14.12
CA GLY A 260 -1.99 -28.99 -14.17
C GLY A 260 -3.34 -28.30 -14.28
N GLY A 261 -3.98 -28.37 -15.47
CA GLY A 261 -5.02 -27.40 -15.86
C GLY A 261 -6.21 -27.33 -14.91
N LEU A 262 -6.42 -28.36 -14.10
CA LEU A 262 -7.43 -28.40 -13.04
C LEU A 262 -7.10 -27.45 -11.87
N GLU A 263 -5.87 -27.42 -11.38
CA GLU A 263 -5.44 -26.55 -10.26
C GLU A 263 -5.54 -25.06 -10.67
N PHE A 264 -5.20 -24.76 -11.92
CA PHE A 264 -5.33 -23.41 -12.48
C PHE A 264 -6.79 -22.98 -12.65
N ILE A 265 -7.67 -23.89 -13.10
CA ILE A 265 -9.10 -23.64 -13.21
C ILE A 265 -9.72 -23.47 -11.81
N GLU A 266 -9.33 -24.28 -10.83
CA GLU A 266 -9.80 -24.15 -9.45
C GLU A 266 -9.34 -22.83 -8.81
N PHE A 267 -8.09 -22.42 -9.03
CA PHE A 267 -7.56 -21.12 -8.62
C PHE A 267 -8.34 -19.96 -9.25
N LEU A 268 -8.52 -19.97 -10.58
CA LEU A 268 -9.32 -18.95 -11.27
C LEU A 268 -10.77 -18.95 -10.79
N LEU A 269 -11.40 -20.10 -10.61
CA LEU A 269 -12.79 -20.20 -10.14
C LEU A 269 -12.94 -19.76 -8.68
N GLY A 270 -11.93 -19.95 -7.83
CA GLY A 270 -11.91 -19.43 -6.47
C GLY A 270 -11.91 -17.90 -6.48
N ASN A 271 -11.00 -17.32 -7.27
CA ASN A 271 -10.76 -15.89 -7.27
C ASN A 271 -11.76 -15.09 -8.14
N LEU A 272 -12.27 -15.65 -9.24
CA LEU A 272 -13.32 -15.04 -10.07
C LEU A 272 -14.67 -15.01 -9.36
N LYS A 273 -14.94 -15.95 -8.44
CA LYS A 273 -16.14 -15.84 -7.61
C LYS A 273 -16.14 -14.53 -6.84
N GLU A 274 -14.99 -14.06 -6.35
CA GLU A 274 -14.94 -12.80 -5.59
C GLU A 274 -15.18 -11.56 -6.46
N LEU A 275 -14.92 -11.62 -7.77
CA LEU A 275 -15.01 -10.50 -8.70
C LEU A 275 -16.41 -10.25 -9.29
N PHE A 276 -17.37 -11.16 -9.10
CA PHE A 276 -18.70 -11.11 -9.75
C PHE A 276 -19.89 -11.14 -8.77
N TRP A 277 -19.72 -10.73 -7.51
CA TRP A 277 -20.83 -10.54 -6.55
C TRP A 277 -20.87 -9.14 -5.95
#